data_AF-A0A6A8GKS6-F1
#
_entry.id   AF-A0A6A8GKS6-F1
#
_cell.length_a   1.000
_cell.length_b   1.000
_cell.length_c   1.000
_cell.angle_alpha   90.00
_cell.angle_beta   90.00
_cell.angle_gamma   90.00
#
_symmetry.space_group_name_H-M   'P 1'
#
loop_
_entity.id
_entity.type
_entity.pdbx_description
1 polymer ?
#
loop_
_entity_poly.entity_id
_entity_poly.type
_entity_poly.pdbx_seq_one_letter_code
_entity_poly.pdbx_strand_id
1 'polypeptide(L)'
;MAPSDEGYRQNGGQTAALDDRRGSIDAWLDAIIYYGLGQHLLLALPMLWITFSAVVTPVAVTTSAIISLGVASITIGAFRMGALSVGPPWHRIDDNELGLGPDAGYGFLVRRAAYLNATLGLGTFAGALADAGGGGLVGAFLVAGGFAFGAILALPSIRVLPRTQSVVIRTLYYVVSLAVVAGTTRVLDLSIGMPSAALAFGVVCAFAIFDVGMDLR
;
A
#
# COMPACT_ATOMS: atom_id res chain seq x y z
N MET A 1 -7.27 -40.40 -47.84
CA MET A 1 -7.14 -40.16 -46.39
C MET A 1 -7.03 -38.66 -46.18
N ALA A 2 -8.12 -38.00 -45.78
CA ALA A 2 -8.07 -36.60 -45.40
C ALA A 2 -7.41 -36.51 -44.01
N PRO A 3 -6.44 -35.60 -43.80
CA PRO A 3 -5.86 -35.40 -42.47
C PRO A 3 -6.98 -35.00 -41.51
N SER A 4 -7.04 -35.67 -40.36
CA SER A 4 -8.09 -35.55 -39.36
C SER A 4 -8.19 -34.11 -38.81
N ASP A 5 -9.34 -33.46 -39.03
CA ASP A 5 -9.74 -32.15 -38.50
C ASP A 5 -9.56 -31.99 -36.98
N GLU A 6 -9.40 -33.10 -36.26
CA GLU A 6 -9.16 -33.15 -34.81
C GLU A 6 -7.83 -32.51 -34.40
N GLY A 7 -6.77 -32.63 -35.23
CA GLY A 7 -5.46 -32.05 -34.94
C GLY A 7 -5.45 -30.52 -35.05
N TYR A 8 -6.24 -29.95 -35.96
CA TYR A 8 -6.40 -28.49 -36.11
C TYR A 8 -7.25 -27.89 -34.98
N ARG A 9 -8.29 -28.59 -34.52
CA ARG A 9 -9.10 -28.16 -33.37
C ARG A 9 -8.34 -28.24 -32.05
N GLN A 10 -7.53 -29.27 -31.84
CA GLN A 10 -6.69 -29.38 -30.65
C GLN A 10 -5.61 -28.28 -30.63
N ASN A 11 -4.90 -28.04 -31.73
CA ASN A 11 -3.89 -26.97 -31.79
C ASN A 11 -4.49 -25.57 -31.64
N GLY A 12 -5.67 -25.31 -32.24
CA GLY A 12 -6.37 -24.02 -32.12
C GLY A 12 -6.93 -23.74 -30.72
N GLY A 13 -7.47 -24.77 -30.04
CA GLY A 13 -7.93 -24.65 -28.66
C GLY A 13 -6.80 -24.51 -27.65
N GLN A 14 -5.66 -25.16 -27.92
CA GLN A 14 -4.48 -25.08 -27.06
C GLN A 14 -3.75 -23.74 -27.20
N THR A 15 -3.71 -23.14 -28.39
CA THR A 15 -3.20 -21.77 -28.60
C THR A 15 -4.10 -20.72 -27.98
N ALA A 16 -5.43 -20.79 -28.18
CA ALA A 16 -6.37 -19.87 -27.55
C ALA A 16 -6.32 -19.92 -26.00
N ALA A 17 -6.23 -21.11 -25.41
CA ALA A 17 -6.12 -21.26 -23.96
C ALA A 17 -4.76 -20.75 -23.40
N LEU A 18 -3.69 -20.83 -24.20
CA LEU A 18 -2.38 -20.27 -23.84
C LEU A 18 -2.37 -18.74 -23.97
N ASP A 19 -3.04 -18.18 -24.98
CA ASP A 19 -3.18 -16.73 -25.17
C ASP A 19 -4.08 -16.11 -24.10
N ASP A 20 -5.18 -16.75 -23.72
CA ASP A 20 -6.01 -16.34 -22.57
C ASP A 20 -5.24 -16.39 -21.25
N ARG A 21 -4.42 -17.43 -21.04
CA ARG A 21 -3.54 -17.51 -19.86
C ARG A 21 -2.47 -16.43 -19.87
N ARG A 22 -1.86 -16.14 -21.01
CA ARG A 22 -0.86 -15.06 -21.14
C ARG A 22 -1.49 -13.70 -20.86
N GLY A 23 -2.66 -13.42 -21.47
CA GLY A 23 -3.43 -12.21 -21.18
C GLY A 23 -3.82 -12.07 -19.70
N SER A 24 -4.15 -13.18 -19.03
CA SER A 24 -4.43 -13.19 -17.60
C SER A 24 -3.19 -12.94 -16.72
N ILE A 25 -2.05 -13.55 -17.07
CA ILE A 25 -0.79 -13.34 -16.35
C ILE A 25 -0.29 -11.90 -16.54
N ASP A 26 -0.36 -11.38 -17.76
CA ASP A 26 0.02 -10.01 -18.07
C ASP A 26 -0.85 -9.01 -17.30
N ALA A 27 -2.17 -9.22 -17.26
CA ALA A 27 -3.09 -8.42 -16.46
C ALA A 27 -2.79 -8.49 -14.95
N TRP A 28 -2.38 -9.66 -14.45
CA TRP A 28 -2.01 -9.86 -13.05
C TRP A 28 -0.71 -9.14 -12.70
N LEU A 29 0.34 -9.30 -13.52
CA LEU A 29 1.62 -8.61 -13.36
C LEU A 29 1.46 -7.09 -13.46
N ASP A 30 0.62 -6.63 -14.39
CA ASP A 30 0.29 -5.23 -14.55
C ASP A 30 -0.43 -4.65 -13.31
N ALA A 31 -1.42 -5.38 -12.78
CA ALA A 31 -2.19 -4.96 -11.62
C ALA A 31 -1.38 -4.93 -10.32
N ILE A 32 -0.49 -5.92 -10.11
CA ILE A 32 0.24 -6.13 -8.85
C ILE A 32 1.64 -5.51 -8.87
N ILE A 33 2.40 -5.67 -9.95
CA ILE A 33 3.80 -5.25 -10.01
C ILE A 33 3.91 -3.82 -10.51
N TYR A 34 3.46 -3.56 -11.74
CA TYR A 34 3.66 -2.25 -12.38
C TYR A 34 2.84 -1.16 -11.70
N TYR A 35 1.51 -1.33 -11.67
CA TYR A 35 0.63 -0.33 -11.07
C TYR A 35 0.41 -0.55 -9.58
N GLY A 36 0.62 -1.76 -9.06
CA GLY A 36 0.43 -2.06 -7.63
C GLY A 36 1.64 -1.60 -6.82
N LEU A 37 2.73 -2.35 -6.95
CA LEU A 37 3.98 -2.11 -6.26
C LEU A 37 4.63 -0.80 -6.71
N GLY A 38 4.71 -0.52 -8.02
CA GLY A 38 5.32 0.71 -8.53
C GLY A 38 4.67 1.99 -7.99
N GLN A 39 3.33 2.07 -8.01
CA GLN A 39 2.61 3.21 -7.43
C GLN A 39 2.73 3.25 -5.91
N HIS A 40 2.73 2.10 -5.24
CA HIS A 40 2.90 2.05 -3.79
C HIS A 40 4.29 2.56 -3.37
N LEU A 41 5.35 2.14 -4.07
CA LEU A 41 6.72 2.61 -3.82
C LEU A 41 6.86 4.10 -4.05
N LEU A 42 6.30 4.63 -5.15
CA LEU A 42 6.36 6.06 -5.47
C LEU A 42 5.63 6.90 -4.42
N LEU A 43 4.41 6.50 -4.05
CA LEU A 43 3.58 7.25 -3.10
C LEU A 43 4.05 7.10 -1.66
N ALA A 44 4.67 5.97 -1.30
CA ALA A 44 5.19 5.69 0.05
C ALA A 44 6.68 6.04 0.20
N LEU A 45 7.27 6.75 -0.76
CA LEU A 45 8.70 7.09 -0.78
C LEU A 45 9.17 7.79 0.52
N PRO A 46 8.44 8.75 1.11
CA PRO A 46 8.82 9.33 2.39
C PRO A 46 8.93 8.29 3.51
N MET A 47 7.97 7.36 3.62
CA MET A 47 8.01 6.31 4.63
C MET A 47 9.12 5.29 4.35
N LEU A 48 9.35 4.92 3.09
CA LEU A 48 10.50 4.08 2.72
C LEU A 48 11.82 4.73 3.11
N TRP A 49 11.95 6.03 2.90
CA TRP A 49 13.11 6.79 3.34
C TRP A 49 13.31 6.67 4.86
N ILE A 50 12.27 6.91 5.66
CA ILE A 50 12.32 6.75 7.12
C ILE A 50 12.74 5.31 7.50
N THR A 51 12.08 4.31 6.90
CA THR A 51 12.32 2.88 7.13
C THR A 51 13.76 2.46 6.88
N PHE A 52 14.43 2.98 5.86
CA PHE A 52 15.81 2.58 5.56
C PHE A 52 16.86 3.52 6.15
N SER A 53 16.46 4.72 6.57
CA SER A 53 17.35 5.73 7.13
C SER A 53 17.51 5.64 8.65
N ALA A 54 16.45 5.30 9.37
CA ALA A 54 16.36 5.56 10.81
C ALA A 54 16.36 4.30 11.69
N VAL A 55 16.98 3.19 11.24
CA VAL A 55 16.76 1.89 11.88
C VAL A 55 17.99 1.29 12.55
N VAL A 56 17.79 0.96 13.84
CA VAL A 56 18.75 0.26 14.72
C VAL A 56 18.69 -1.26 14.55
N THR A 57 17.54 -1.82 14.14
CA THR A 57 17.32 -3.26 13.89
C THR A 57 17.01 -3.54 12.42
N PRO A 58 18.02 -3.46 11.53
CA PRO A 58 17.80 -3.39 10.08
C PRO A 58 17.11 -4.63 9.50
N VAL A 59 17.38 -5.82 10.05
CA VAL A 59 16.80 -7.08 9.54
C VAL A 59 15.29 -7.16 9.80
N ALA A 60 14.86 -6.97 11.06
CA ALA A 60 13.45 -7.05 11.45
C ALA A 60 12.57 -6.04 10.69
N VAL A 61 13.09 -4.81 10.55
CA VAL A 61 12.39 -3.73 9.83
C VAL A 61 12.36 -4.00 8.33
N THR A 62 13.47 -4.41 7.72
CA THR A 62 13.50 -4.72 6.28
C THR A 62 12.55 -5.87 5.94
N THR A 63 12.56 -6.94 6.73
CA THR A 63 11.64 -8.07 6.57
C THR A 63 10.19 -7.62 6.66
N SER A 64 9.85 -6.83 7.68
CA SER A 64 8.49 -6.35 7.88
C SER A 64 8.03 -5.38 6.78
N ALA A 65 8.94 -4.55 6.26
CA ALA A 65 8.67 -3.67 5.13
C ALA A 65 8.38 -4.46 3.86
N ILE A 66 9.16 -5.50 3.56
CA ILE A 66 8.95 -6.38 2.41
C ILE A 66 7.59 -7.08 2.53
N ILE A 67 7.25 -7.61 3.72
CA ILE A 67 5.96 -8.24 3.97
C ILE A 67 4.82 -7.25 3.75
N SER A 68 4.91 -6.06 4.35
CA SER A 68 3.88 -5.03 4.26
C SER A 68 3.67 -4.57 2.80
N LEU A 69 4.75 -4.33 2.05
CA LEU A 69 4.69 -3.95 0.64
C LEU A 69 4.10 -5.06 -0.23
N GLY A 70 4.56 -6.30 -0.02
CA GLY A 70 4.09 -7.46 -0.76
C GLY A 70 2.59 -7.69 -0.56
N VAL A 71 2.16 -7.74 0.70
CA VAL A 71 0.75 -7.94 1.05
C VAL A 71 -0.11 -6.78 0.55
N ALA A 72 0.31 -5.53 0.73
CA ALA A 72 -0.44 -4.39 0.22
C ALA A 72 -0.58 -4.43 -1.32
N SER A 73 0.50 -4.73 -2.03
CA SER A 73 0.50 -4.79 -3.50
C SER A 73 -0.38 -5.92 -4.05
N ILE A 74 -0.29 -7.10 -3.45
CA ILE A 74 -1.16 -8.24 -3.78
C ILE A 74 -2.63 -7.90 -3.52
N THR A 75 -2.93 -7.26 -2.38
CA THR A 75 -4.31 -6.90 -2.00
C THR A 75 -4.88 -5.86 -2.97
N ILE A 76 -4.11 -4.82 -3.31
CA ILE A 76 -4.51 -3.82 -4.31
C ILE A 76 -4.76 -4.49 -5.67
N GLY A 77 -3.89 -5.40 -6.09
CA GLY A 77 -4.06 -6.16 -7.33
C GLY A 77 -5.31 -7.03 -7.31
N ALA A 78 -5.59 -7.71 -6.20
CA ALA A 78 -6.79 -8.52 -6.04
C ALA A 78 -8.09 -7.69 -6.16
N PHE A 79 -8.10 -6.47 -5.61
CA PHE A 79 -9.19 -5.51 -5.83
C PHE A 79 -9.32 -5.11 -7.31
N ARG A 80 -8.21 -4.83 -7.99
CA ARG A 80 -8.21 -4.41 -9.40
C ARG A 80 -8.69 -5.50 -10.36
N MET A 81 -8.40 -6.75 -10.04
CA MET A 81 -8.86 -7.91 -10.79
C MET A 81 -10.28 -8.34 -10.42
N GLY A 82 -10.95 -7.65 -9.50
CA GLY A 82 -12.30 -8.00 -9.05
C GLY A 82 -12.38 -9.27 -8.19
N ALA A 83 -11.23 -9.80 -7.74
CA ALA A 83 -11.21 -10.94 -6.82
C ALA A 83 -11.67 -10.55 -5.40
N LEU A 84 -11.58 -9.27 -5.05
CA LEU A 84 -12.14 -8.67 -3.85
C LEU A 84 -13.11 -7.55 -4.25
N SER A 85 -14.31 -7.52 -3.66
CA SER A 85 -15.39 -6.58 -4.01
C SER A 85 -15.89 -5.76 -2.82
N VAL A 86 -14.98 -5.42 -1.90
CA VAL A 86 -15.30 -4.63 -0.69
C VAL A 86 -15.09 -3.14 -0.94
N GLY A 87 -16.20 -2.38 -1.01
CA GLY A 87 -16.18 -0.93 -1.19
C GLY A 87 -15.83 -0.49 -2.63
N PRO A 88 -15.55 0.81 -2.85
CA PRO A 88 -15.17 1.34 -4.15
C PRO A 88 -13.88 0.71 -4.71
N PRO A 89 -13.76 0.53 -6.04
CA PRO A 89 -12.61 -0.13 -6.64
C PRO A 89 -11.31 0.68 -6.47
N TRP A 90 -10.19 -0.04 -6.33
CA TRP A 90 -8.85 0.55 -6.26
C TRP A 90 -8.38 1.00 -7.66
N HIS A 91 -8.76 2.22 -8.05
CA HIS A 91 -8.43 2.77 -9.37
C HIS A 91 -6.92 2.84 -9.65
N ARG A 92 -6.58 2.69 -10.93
CA ARG A 92 -5.24 3.01 -11.45
C ARG A 92 -5.13 4.54 -11.53
N ILE A 93 -3.94 5.06 -11.24
CA ILE A 93 -3.60 6.44 -11.56
C ILE A 93 -3.23 6.43 -13.05
N ASP A 94 -4.20 6.76 -13.90
CA ASP A 94 -4.02 6.94 -15.34
C ASP A 94 -3.94 8.45 -15.67
N ASP A 95 -3.36 8.79 -16.82
CA ASP A 95 -2.88 10.14 -17.19
C ASP A 95 -3.94 11.28 -17.31
N ASN A 96 -5.20 11.08 -16.98
CA ASN A 96 -6.29 11.93 -17.52
C ASN A 96 -6.98 12.94 -16.61
N GLU A 97 -6.55 13.13 -15.36
CA GLU A 97 -7.16 14.19 -14.52
C GLU A 97 -6.11 15.04 -13.80
N LEU A 98 -5.46 15.96 -14.52
CA LEU A 98 -4.70 17.07 -13.94
C LEU A 98 -5.67 18.11 -13.35
N GLY A 99 -6.23 17.80 -12.18
CA GLY A 99 -7.08 18.68 -11.39
C GLY A 99 -6.46 19.06 -10.05
N LEU A 100 -6.78 20.25 -9.53
CA LEU A 100 -6.44 20.69 -8.17
C LEU A 100 -7.58 20.40 -7.17
N GLY A 101 -8.59 19.62 -7.58
CA GLY A 101 -9.75 19.31 -6.75
C GLY A 101 -9.41 18.42 -5.54
N PRO A 102 -10.23 18.45 -4.48
CA PRO A 102 -10.06 17.57 -3.32
C PRO A 102 -10.11 16.08 -3.68
N ASP A 103 -10.94 15.76 -4.68
CA ASP A 103 -11.25 14.40 -5.14
C ASP A 103 -10.80 14.17 -6.60
N ALA A 104 -10.09 15.13 -7.19
CA ALA A 104 -9.56 15.06 -8.56
C ALA A 104 -8.06 15.39 -8.60
N GLY A 105 -7.32 14.75 -9.50
CA GLY A 105 -5.89 14.99 -9.71
C GLY A 105 -5.00 14.92 -8.47
N TYR A 106 -4.31 16.02 -8.15
CA TYR A 106 -3.27 16.02 -7.10
C TYR A 106 -3.82 15.76 -5.69
N GLY A 107 -5.03 16.22 -5.39
CA GLY A 107 -5.66 16.00 -4.09
C GLY A 107 -5.84 14.50 -3.81
N PHE A 108 -6.35 13.77 -4.80
CA PHE A 108 -6.52 12.32 -4.73
C PHE A 108 -5.18 11.60 -4.47
N LEU A 109 -4.11 12.03 -5.16
CA LEU A 109 -2.77 11.45 -4.99
C LEU A 109 -2.22 11.67 -3.58
N VAL A 110 -2.31 12.89 -3.04
CA VAL A 110 -1.81 13.20 -1.69
C VAL A 110 -2.59 12.42 -0.63
N ARG A 111 -3.92 12.33 -0.76
CA ARG A 111 -4.75 11.54 0.15
C ARG A 111 -4.38 10.05 0.11
N ARG A 112 -4.12 9.51 -1.08
CA ARG A 112 -3.67 8.11 -1.25
C ARG A 112 -2.26 7.93 -0.68
N ALA A 113 -1.34 8.87 -0.91
CA ALA A 113 -0.02 8.85 -0.32
C ALA A 113 -0.08 8.88 1.21
N ALA A 114 -0.90 9.74 1.82
CA ALA A 114 -1.09 9.79 3.27
C ALA A 114 -1.43 8.40 3.83
N TYR A 115 -2.39 7.72 3.19
CA TYR A 115 -2.82 6.39 3.61
C TYR A 115 -1.77 5.31 3.43
N LEU A 116 -1.11 5.27 2.26
CA LEU A 116 -0.09 4.25 1.99
C LEU A 116 1.15 4.43 2.87
N ASN A 117 1.59 5.67 3.11
CA ASN A 117 2.67 5.94 4.06
C ASN A 117 2.30 5.50 5.48
N ALA A 118 1.08 5.83 5.95
CA ALA A 118 0.64 5.43 7.28
C ALA A 118 0.54 3.90 7.43
N THR A 119 0.03 3.23 6.39
CA THR A 119 -0.08 1.77 6.36
C THR A 119 1.28 1.09 6.34
N LEU A 120 2.17 1.55 5.48
CA LEU A 120 3.53 1.04 5.40
C LEU A 120 4.28 1.26 6.71
N GLY A 121 4.19 2.45 7.30
CA GLY A 121 4.85 2.78 8.57
C GLY A 121 4.33 1.89 9.70
N LEU A 122 3.01 1.85 9.89
CA LEU A 122 2.42 1.03 10.95
C LEU A 122 2.74 -0.46 10.77
N GLY A 123 2.53 -1.02 9.58
CA GLY A 123 2.83 -2.43 9.29
C GLY A 123 4.30 -2.77 9.49
N THR A 124 5.20 -1.94 8.97
CA THR A 124 6.65 -2.15 9.07
C THR A 124 7.14 -2.12 10.51
N PHE A 125 6.83 -1.07 11.25
CA PHE A 125 7.38 -0.88 12.59
C PHE A 125 6.65 -1.72 13.65
N ALA A 126 5.35 -1.94 13.53
CA ALA A 126 4.65 -2.90 14.40
C ALA A 126 5.10 -4.34 14.14
N GLY A 127 5.33 -4.71 12.88
CA GLY A 127 5.90 -6.01 12.52
C GLY A 127 7.30 -6.22 13.10
N ALA A 128 8.15 -5.21 13.00
CA ALA A 128 9.50 -5.26 13.57
C ALA A 128 9.48 -5.37 15.10
N LEU A 129 8.55 -4.68 15.78
CA LEU A 129 8.35 -4.83 17.21
C LEU A 129 7.87 -6.25 17.58
N ALA A 130 7.00 -6.86 16.77
CA ALA A 130 6.53 -8.23 16.99
C ALA A 130 7.65 -9.26 16.81
N ASP A 131 8.55 -9.05 15.83
CA ASP A 131 9.75 -9.86 15.65
C ASP A 131 10.66 -9.77 16.89
N ALA A 132 10.99 -8.54 17.29
CA ALA A 132 11.87 -8.25 18.43
C ALA A 132 11.28 -8.71 19.78
N GLY A 133 9.94 -8.77 19.90
CA GLY A 133 9.23 -9.25 21.08
C GLY A 133 9.18 -10.76 21.26
N GLY A 134 9.85 -11.53 20.38
CA GLY A 134 9.91 -12.99 20.45
C GLY A 134 8.89 -13.72 19.56
N GLY A 135 8.10 -13.01 18.76
CA GLY A 135 7.21 -13.60 17.76
C GLY A 135 7.96 -14.11 16.51
N GLY A 136 9.20 -13.66 16.32
CA GLY A 136 10.01 -14.03 15.17
C GLY A 136 9.39 -13.60 13.83
N LEU A 137 9.82 -14.27 12.76
CA LEU A 137 9.30 -14.05 11.40
C LEU A 137 7.79 -14.25 11.30
N VAL A 138 7.23 -15.22 12.03
CA VAL A 138 5.78 -15.50 12.01
C VAL A 138 5.00 -14.34 12.62
N GLY A 139 5.44 -13.83 13.78
CA GLY A 139 4.86 -12.65 14.41
C GLY A 139 4.95 -11.42 13.49
N ALA A 140 6.12 -11.19 12.88
CA ALA A 140 6.31 -10.12 11.90
C ALA A 140 5.32 -10.23 10.73
N PHE A 141 5.16 -11.44 10.18
CA PHE A 141 4.25 -11.70 9.07
C PHE A 141 2.79 -11.43 9.42
N LEU A 142 2.32 -11.95 10.55
CA LEU A 142 0.94 -11.77 11.00
C LEU A 142 0.63 -10.31 11.29
N VAL A 143 1.55 -9.58 11.92
CA VAL A 143 1.34 -8.17 12.29
C VAL A 143 1.50 -7.26 11.08
N ALA A 144 2.62 -7.30 10.36
CA ALA A 144 2.86 -6.45 9.20
C ALA A 144 1.87 -6.74 8.07
N GLY A 145 1.68 -8.03 7.75
CA GLY A 145 0.72 -8.48 6.75
C GLY A 145 -0.71 -8.18 7.16
N GLY A 146 -1.07 -8.39 8.43
CA GLY A 146 -2.40 -8.10 8.95
C GLY A 146 -2.77 -6.62 8.87
N PHE A 147 -1.86 -5.72 9.30
CA PHE A 147 -2.07 -4.29 9.16
C PHE A 147 -2.14 -3.86 7.69
N ALA A 148 -1.23 -4.34 6.84
CA ALA A 148 -1.24 -4.02 5.42
C ALA A 148 -2.53 -4.48 4.73
N PHE A 149 -2.93 -5.74 4.93
CA PHE A 149 -4.16 -6.29 4.37
C PHE A 149 -5.39 -5.56 4.91
N GLY A 150 -5.51 -5.45 6.24
CA GLY A 150 -6.66 -4.85 6.89
C GLY A 150 -6.84 -3.37 6.52
N ALA A 151 -5.74 -2.63 6.41
CA ALA A 151 -5.77 -1.25 5.96
C ALA A 151 -6.25 -1.13 4.50
N ILE A 152 -5.64 -1.86 3.57
CA ILE A 152 -6.03 -1.82 2.16
C ILE A 152 -7.49 -2.26 1.96
N LEU A 153 -7.97 -3.21 2.79
CA LEU A 153 -9.36 -3.66 2.79
C LEU A 153 -10.33 -2.62 3.39
N ALA A 154 -9.91 -1.90 4.44
CA ALA A 154 -10.77 -0.97 5.17
C ALA A 154 -10.87 0.41 4.50
N LEU A 155 -9.81 0.89 3.82
CA LEU A 155 -9.79 2.23 3.22
C LEU A 155 -11.00 2.54 2.33
N PRO A 156 -11.39 1.67 1.37
CA PRO A 156 -12.53 1.95 0.51
C PRO A 156 -13.81 2.12 1.32
N SER A 157 -14.00 1.30 2.35
CA SER A 157 -15.18 1.33 3.23
C SER A 157 -15.22 2.57 4.12
N ILE A 158 -14.07 3.01 4.65
CA ILE A 158 -13.97 4.19 5.52
C ILE A 158 -14.37 5.48 4.78
N ARG A 159 -14.15 5.55 3.46
CA ARG A 159 -14.52 6.72 2.65
C ARG A 159 -16.00 6.83 2.33
N VAL A 160 -16.75 5.73 2.45
CA VAL A 160 -18.21 5.71 2.24
C VAL A 160 -18.97 6.08 3.52
N LEU A 161 -18.31 6.07 4.68
CA LEU A 161 -18.91 6.46 5.96
C LEU A 161 -19.30 7.95 5.98
N PRO A 162 -20.25 8.33 6.86
CA PRO A 162 -20.55 9.74 7.14
C PRO A 162 -19.27 10.53 7.43
N ARG A 163 -19.19 11.73 6.86
CA ARG A 163 -17.99 12.59 6.84
C ARG A 163 -17.30 12.70 8.22
N THR A 164 -18.07 12.97 9.28
CA THR A 164 -17.56 13.09 10.65
C THR A 164 -16.93 11.79 11.17
N GLN A 165 -17.55 10.64 10.89
CA GLN A 165 -17.02 9.33 11.30
C GLN A 165 -15.76 8.96 10.52
N SER A 166 -15.76 9.21 9.21
CA SER A 166 -14.60 8.96 8.35
C SER A 166 -13.37 9.76 8.80
N VAL A 167 -13.56 11.05 9.10
CA VAL A 167 -12.53 11.96 9.60
C VAL A 167 -11.94 11.46 10.91
N VAL A 168 -12.78 11.07 11.88
CA VAL A 168 -12.32 10.56 13.19
C VAL A 168 -11.50 9.29 13.02
N ILE A 169 -11.99 8.31 12.26
CA ILE A 169 -11.31 7.03 12.05
C ILE A 169 -9.95 7.23 11.36
N ARG A 170 -9.91 8.04 10.29
CA ARG A 170 -8.66 8.35 9.59
C ARG A 170 -7.67 9.12 10.45
N THR A 171 -8.14 10.10 11.22
CA THR A 171 -7.30 10.84 12.17
C THR A 171 -6.68 9.90 13.18
N LEU A 172 -7.47 9.03 13.80
CA LEU A 172 -6.97 8.03 14.75
C LEU A 172 -5.94 7.11 14.09
N TYR A 173 -6.23 6.62 12.89
CA TYR A 173 -5.31 5.77 12.14
C TYR A 173 -3.97 6.45 11.86
N TYR A 174 -3.98 7.71 11.40
CA TYR A 174 -2.77 8.48 11.16
C TYR A 174 -2.00 8.76 12.44
N VAL A 175 -2.68 9.17 13.52
CA VAL A 175 -2.04 9.43 14.80
C VAL A 175 -1.36 8.17 15.35
N VAL A 176 -2.05 7.02 15.32
CA VAL A 176 -1.48 5.75 15.79
C VAL A 176 -0.27 5.35 14.95
N SER A 177 -0.38 5.43 13.63
CA SER A 177 0.72 5.12 12.73
C SER A 177 1.94 6.01 12.99
N LEU A 178 1.74 7.33 13.02
CA LEU A 178 2.80 8.31 13.25
C LEU A 178 3.44 8.13 14.64
N ALA A 179 2.65 7.83 15.67
CA ALA A 179 3.16 7.56 17.01
C ALA A 179 4.05 6.30 17.06
N VAL A 180 3.63 5.21 16.39
CA VAL A 180 4.44 3.99 16.28
C VAL A 180 5.75 4.25 15.53
N VAL A 181 5.69 4.98 14.41
CA VAL A 181 6.88 5.35 13.64
C VAL A 181 7.83 6.19 14.50
N ALA A 182 7.32 7.25 15.14
CA ALA A 182 8.12 8.16 15.95
C ALA A 182 8.76 7.46 17.16
N GLY A 183 7.99 6.59 17.84
CA GLY A 183 8.46 5.85 19.01
C GLY A 183 9.53 4.80 18.68
N THR A 184 9.44 4.14 17.53
CA THR A 184 10.38 3.09 17.14
C THR A 184 11.67 3.61 16.50
N THR A 185 11.56 4.66 15.69
CA THR A 185 12.71 5.20 14.93
C THR A 185 13.46 6.33 15.64
N ARG A 186 12.85 6.93 16.68
CA ARG A 186 13.33 8.18 17.30
C ARG A 186 13.59 9.28 16.26
N VAL A 187 12.82 9.32 15.18
CA VAL A 187 13.01 10.26 14.05
C VAL A 187 12.97 11.74 14.44
N LEU A 188 12.42 12.07 15.62
CA LEU A 188 12.35 13.43 16.16
C LEU A 188 13.56 13.80 17.04
N ASP A 189 14.43 12.84 17.36
CA ASP A 189 15.66 13.09 18.10
C ASP A 189 16.75 13.54 17.13
N LEU A 190 16.88 14.84 16.92
CA LEU A 190 17.88 15.44 16.02
C LEU A 190 19.33 15.27 16.52
N SER A 191 19.53 14.81 17.76
CA SER A 191 20.86 14.56 18.31
C SER A 191 21.40 13.17 17.98
N ILE A 192 20.51 12.23 17.63
CA ILE A 192 20.82 10.82 17.33
C ILE A 192 20.37 10.44 15.90
N GLY A 193 19.31 11.06 15.39
CA GLY A 193 18.67 10.76 14.11
C GLY A 193 19.23 11.55 12.93
N MET A 194 18.96 11.05 11.73
CA MET A 194 19.30 11.76 10.49
C MET A 194 18.26 12.86 10.21
N PRO A 195 18.64 14.14 10.04
CA PRO A 195 17.72 15.24 9.76
C PRO A 195 16.82 15.00 8.54
N SER A 196 17.29 14.24 7.54
CA SER A 196 16.52 13.86 6.37
C SER A 196 15.32 12.96 6.71
N ALA A 197 15.44 12.10 7.73
CA ALA A 197 14.34 11.26 8.20
C ALA A 197 13.28 12.11 8.92
N ALA A 198 13.70 13.11 9.71
CA ALA A 198 12.80 14.07 10.34
C ALA A 198 11.99 14.88 9.31
N LEU A 199 12.65 15.31 8.23
CA LEU A 199 11.99 15.98 7.10
C LEU A 199 10.99 15.05 6.41
N ALA A 200 11.38 13.80 6.12
CA ALA A 200 10.46 12.82 5.53
C ALA A 200 9.25 12.55 6.43
N PHE A 201 9.45 12.47 7.75
CA PHE A 201 8.36 12.34 8.72
C PHE A 201 7.44 13.56 8.71
N GLY A 202 8.00 14.77 8.61
CA GLY A 202 7.24 16.01 8.43
C GLY A 202 6.39 16.00 7.16
N VAL A 203 6.91 15.47 6.05
CA VAL A 203 6.14 15.28 4.79
C VAL A 203 4.97 14.32 5.00
N VAL A 204 5.17 13.20 5.69
CA VAL A 204 4.08 12.25 6.00
C VAL A 204 3.01 12.92 6.88
N CYS A 205 3.41 13.71 7.87
CA CYS A 205 2.49 14.50 8.69
C CYS A 205 1.68 15.49 7.85
N ALA A 206 2.33 16.20 6.93
CA ALA A 206 1.67 17.15 6.03
C ALA A 206 0.64 16.44 5.13
N PHE A 207 0.95 15.26 4.61
CA PHE A 207 0.00 14.45 3.84
C PHE A 207 -1.23 14.04 4.67
N ALA A 208 -1.02 13.61 5.93
CA ALA A 208 -2.11 13.26 6.82
C ALA A 208 -2.99 14.47 7.19
N ILE A 209 -2.38 15.61 7.48
CA ILE A 209 -3.09 16.88 7.76
C ILE A 209 -3.88 17.33 6.54
N PHE A 210 -3.30 17.25 5.34
CA PHE A 210 -3.99 17.57 4.10
C PHE A 210 -5.21 16.66 3.91
N ASP A 211 -5.02 15.35 4.04
CA ASP A 211 -6.08 14.37 3.84
C ASP A 211 -7.28 14.62 4.77
N VAL A 212 -7.03 14.78 6.07
CA VAL A 212 -8.09 15.07 7.06
C VAL A 212 -8.66 16.47 6.89
N GLY A 213 -7.82 17.47 6.66
CA GLY A 213 -8.19 18.89 6.59
C GLY A 213 -9.08 19.22 5.39
N MET A 214 -8.93 18.53 4.27
CA MET A 214 -9.81 18.71 3.11
C MET A 214 -11.26 18.29 3.42
N ASP A 215 -11.45 17.33 4.33
CA ASP A 215 -12.78 16.89 4.76
C ASP A 215 -13.29 17.65 6.00
N LEU A 216 -12.61 18.72 6.43
CA LEU A 216 -13.12 19.66 7.44
C LEU A 216 -13.62 20.99 6.85
N ARG A 217 -13.40 21.24 5.56
CA ARG A 217 -13.83 22.45 4.83
C ARG A 217 -15.20 22.33 4.18
#